data_AF-A0A520I439-F1
#
_entry.id   AF-A0A520I439-F1
#
_cell.length_a   1.000
_cell.length_b   1.000
_cell.length_c   1.000
_cell.angle_alpha   90.00
_cell.angle_beta   90.00
_cell.angle_gamma   90.00
#
_symmetry.space_group_name_H-M   'P 1'
#
loop_
_entity.id
_entity.type
_entity.pdbx_description
1 polymer ?
#
loop_
_entity_poly.entity_id
_entity_poly.type
_entity_poly.pdbx_seq_one_letter_code
_entity_poly.pdbx_strand_id
1 'polypeptide(L)' 'GPDCPEILQSAAVAVKAGLTKADFDATVALHPTMAEELVLMK' A
#
# COMPACT_ATOMS: atom_id res chain seq x y z
N GLY A 1 3.17 -8.26 10.45
CA GLY A 1 2.44 -8.65 11.67
C GLY A 1 1.30 -9.59 11.31
N PRO A 2 0.32 -9.78 12.20
CA PRO A 2 -0.88 -10.57 11.93
C PRO A 2 -1.60 -10.16 10.65
N ASP A 3 -1.62 -8.86 10.33
CA ASP A 3 -2.32 -8.30 9.15
C ASP A 3 -1.50 -8.33 7.85
N CYS A 4 -0.31 -8.95 7.87
CA CYS A 4 0.57 -9.02 6.70
C CYS A 4 -0.08 -9.67 5.47
N PRO A 5 -0.82 -10.79 5.61
CA PRO A 5 -1.49 -11.42 4.46
C PRO A 5 -2.45 -10.47 3.75
N GLU A 6 -3.27 -9.72 4.49
CA GLU A 6 -4.28 -8.80 3.97
C GLU A 6 -3.64 -7.57 3.31
N ILE A 7 -2.61 -7.01 3.94
CA ILE A 7 -1.84 -5.88 3.38
C ILE A 7 -1.16 -6.29 2.07
N LEU A 8 -0.51 -7.46 2.05
CA LEU A 8 0.19 -7.95 0.86
C LEU A 8 -0.77 -8.30 -0.27
N GLN A 9 -1.93 -8.90 0.05
CA GLN A 9 -2.96 -9.21 -0.94
C GLN A 9 -3.48 -7.94 -1.63
N SER A 10 -3.66 -6.86 -0.86
CA SER A 10 -4.08 -5.54 -1.38
C SER A 10 -3.00 -4.93 -2.28
N ALA A 11 -1.73 -4.98 -1.85
CA ALA A 11 -0.60 -4.51 -2.67
C ALA A 11 -0.45 -5.33 -3.97
N ALA A 12 -0.68 -6.64 -3.93
CA ALA A 12 -0.64 -7.51 -5.11
C ALA A 12 -1.71 -7.14 -6.15
N VAL A 13 -2.90 -6.72 -5.72
CA VAL A 13 -3.94 -6.18 -6.61
C VAL A 13 -3.44 -4.91 -7.31
N ALA A 14 -2.82 -3.99 -6.56
CA ALA A 14 -2.29 -2.75 -7.13
C ALA A 14 -1.19 -3.02 -8.17
N VAL A 15 -0.27 -3.93 -7.88
CA VAL A 15 0.76 -4.37 -8.82
C VAL A 15 0.14 -5.02 -10.06
N LYS A 16 -0.86 -5.89 -9.89
CA LYS A 16 -1.55 -6.55 -11.01
C LYS A 16 -2.29 -5.55 -11.91
N ALA A 17 -2.81 -4.48 -11.32
CA ALA A 17 -3.46 -3.38 -12.05
C ALA A 17 -2.46 -2.41 -12.72
N GLY A 18 -1.16 -2.60 -12.52
CA GLY A 18 -0.13 -1.78 -13.16
C GLY A 18 0.08 -0.41 -12.51
N LEU A 19 -0.29 -0.26 -11.23
CA LEU A 19 -0.04 0.99 -10.50
C LEU A 19 1.46 1.25 -10.35
N THR A 20 1.82 2.50 -10.47
CA THR A 20 3.17 3.04 -10.36
C THR A 20 3.39 3.69 -8.99
N LYS A 21 4.64 4.03 -8.67
CA LYS A 21 4.97 4.77 -7.44
C LYS A 21 4.17 6.07 -7.30
N ALA A 22 3.89 6.77 -8.40
CA ALA A 22 3.10 8.00 -8.39
C ALA A 22 1.65 7.77 -7.93
N ASP A 23 1.07 6.60 -8.22
CA ASP A 23 -0.28 6.26 -7.78
C ASP A 23 -0.32 5.97 -6.27
N PHE A 24 0.74 5.35 -5.74
CA PHE A 24 0.90 5.16 -4.30
C PHE A 24 1.11 6.51 -3.59
N ASP A 25 1.89 7.43 -4.18
CA ASP A 25 2.10 8.78 -3.65
C ASP A 25 0.85 9.67 -3.68
N ALA A 26 -0.03 9.42 -4.65
CA ALA A 26 -1.32 10.10 -4.73
C ALA A 26 -2.35 9.54 -3.73
N THR A 27 -2.06 8.44 -3.05
CA THR A 27 -2.98 7.78 -2.11
C THR A 27 -2.81 8.35 -0.70
N VAL A 28 -3.92 8.74 -0.08
CA VAL A 28 -3.93 9.25 1.29
C VAL A 28 -3.58 8.14 2.29
N ALA A 29 -2.62 8.41 3.16
CA ALA A 29 -2.24 7.52 4.26
C ALA A 29 -3.38 7.34 5.28
N LEU A 30 -3.57 6.11 5.74
CA LEU A 30 -4.49 5.78 6.82
C LEU A 30 -3.72 5.60 8.13
N HIS A 31 -3.79 6.60 9.00
CA HIS A 31 -3.06 6.62 10.26
C HIS A 31 -3.94 6.24 11.47
N PRO A 32 -3.46 5.44 12.46
CA PRO A 32 -2.17 4.75 12.52
C PRO A 32 -2.27 3.29 12.04
N THR A 33 -1.55 2.90 10.98
CA THR A 33 -1.54 1.53 10.47
C THR A 33 -0.17 1.10 9.95
N MET A 34 0.15 -0.20 9.99
CA MET A 34 1.35 -0.69 9.30
C MET A 34 1.27 -0.54 7.77
N ALA A 35 0.07 -0.44 7.21
CA ALA A 35 -0.16 -0.36 5.78
C ALA A 35 0.18 1.03 5.21
N GLU A 36 0.09 2.09 6.03
CA GLU A 36 0.36 3.46 5.59
C GLU A 36 1.80 3.64 5.06
N GLU A 37 2.74 2.85 5.57
CA GLU A 37 4.13 2.84 5.12
C GLU A 37 4.27 2.51 3.62
N LEU A 38 3.33 1.79 3.01
CA LEU A 38 3.35 1.50 1.56
C LEU A 38 3.15 2.76 0.70
N VAL A 39 2.44 3.77 1.21
CA VAL A 39 2.15 5.02 0.50
C VAL A 39 3.02 6.20 0.98
N LEU A 40 3.88 5.97 1.98
CA LEU A 40 4.80 6.97 2.53
C LEU A 40 6.28 6.73 2.12
N MET A 41 6.56 5.69 1.33
CA MET A 41 7.92 5.41 0.83
C MET A 41 8.44 6.57 -0.03
N LYS A 42 9.74 6.88 0.04
CA LYS A 42 10.40 7.89 -0.81
C LYS A 42 11.08 7.28 -2.03
#